data_AF-A0A948EFF8-F1
#
_entry.id   AF-A0A948EFF8-F1
#
_cell.length_a   1.000
_cell.length_b   1.000
_cell.length_c   1.000
_cell.angle_alpha   90.00
_cell.angle_beta   90.00
_cell.angle_gamma   90.00
#
_symmetry.space_group_name_H-M   'P 1'
#
loop_
_entity.id
_entity.type
_entity.pdbx_description
1 polymer ?
#
loop_
_entity_poly.entity_id
_entity_poly.type
_entity_poly.pdbx_seq_one_letter_code
_entity_poly.pdbx_strand_id
1 'polypeptide(L)'
;MSLKKLSKSKGFTLIELLVVITIIGLLASIVLVSLNSARAKARDARRVADLYQIVLALELYYDTNGTYPNPGWGWRSECPSWGGFTANNVIPGLTPNYMGSFPSDPAMNKSNSTYCYLYLSNGTDYALLDHNGPEINYSSQTTLMDPTRDGGSNGCIVDGSSFWSWKVSSPGGRCW
;
A
#
# COMPACT_ATOMS: atom_id res chain seq x y z
N MET A 1 -74.24 -22.71 9.54
CA MET A 1 -72.92 -23.22 9.98
C MET A 1 -71.91 -22.87 8.89
N SER A 2 -71.06 -21.85 9.12
CA SER A 2 -70.15 -21.31 8.10
C SER A 2 -68.84 -22.10 8.07
N LEU A 3 -68.49 -22.68 6.93
CA LEU A 3 -67.27 -23.45 6.72
C LEU A 3 -66.07 -22.50 6.53
N LYS A 4 -65.21 -22.41 7.56
CA LYS A 4 -63.90 -21.75 7.45
C LYS A 4 -63.02 -22.51 6.45
N LYS A 5 -62.66 -21.84 5.35
CA LYS A 5 -61.72 -22.33 4.34
C LYS A 5 -60.32 -22.42 4.97
N LEU A 6 -59.82 -23.63 5.21
CA LEU A 6 -58.45 -23.85 5.71
C LEU A 6 -57.46 -23.46 4.60
N SER A 7 -56.65 -22.44 4.84
CA SER A 7 -55.57 -22.06 3.93
C SER A 7 -54.53 -23.19 3.87
N LYS A 8 -54.35 -23.82 2.71
CA LYS A 8 -53.23 -24.75 2.49
C LYS A 8 -51.92 -23.96 2.61
N SER A 9 -51.24 -24.11 3.74
CA SER A 9 -49.84 -23.73 3.86
C SER A 9 -49.03 -24.59 2.90
N LYS A 10 -48.39 -23.98 1.90
CA LYS A 10 -47.45 -24.68 1.01
C LYS A 10 -46.11 -24.77 1.75
N GLY A 11 -45.69 -25.98 2.10
CA GLY A 11 -44.35 -26.23 2.64
C GLY A 11 -43.30 -26.20 1.52
N PHE A 12 -42.08 -25.78 1.86
CA PHE A 12 -40.92 -25.90 0.97
C PHE A 12 -40.59 -27.38 0.76
N THR A 13 -40.31 -27.75 -0.49
CA THR A 13 -39.76 -29.07 -0.82
C THR A 13 -38.25 -29.10 -0.56
N LEU A 14 -37.73 -30.30 -0.28
CA LEU A 14 -36.28 -30.50 -0.09
C LEU A 14 -35.47 -30.10 -1.33
N ILE A 15 -36.03 -30.32 -2.53
CA ILE A 15 -35.37 -29.96 -3.79
C ILE A 15 -35.32 -28.45 -4.00
N GLU A 16 -36.36 -27.72 -3.62
CA GLU A 16 -36.37 -26.24 -3.68
C GLU A 16 -35.29 -25.68 -2.73
N LEU A 17 -35.17 -26.23 -1.52
CA LEU A 17 -34.11 -25.80 -0.59
C LEU A 17 -32.71 -26.14 -1.12
N LEU A 18 -32.54 -27.33 -1.71
CA LEU A 18 -31.27 -27.78 -2.29
C LEU A 18 -30.82 -26.86 -3.43
N VAL A 19 -31.71 -26.50 -4.35
CA VAL A 19 -31.37 -25.61 -5.47
C VAL A 19 -31.00 -24.20 -4.99
N VAL A 20 -31.64 -23.70 -3.92
CA VAL A 20 -31.33 -22.38 -3.39
C VAL A 20 -29.93 -22.34 -2.77
N ILE A 21 -29.57 -23.33 -1.95
CA ILE A 21 -28.24 -23.34 -1.31
C ILE A 21 -27.13 -23.57 -2.35
N THR A 22 -27.39 -24.31 -3.43
CA THR A 22 -26.40 -24.51 -4.50
C THR A 22 -26.16 -23.23 -5.28
N ILE A 23 -27.21 -22.45 -5.61
CA ILE A 23 -27.07 -21.15 -6.26
C ILE A 23 -26.35 -20.15 -5.36
N ILE A 24 -26.70 -20.08 -4.07
CA ILE A 24 -26.01 -19.20 -3.10
C ILE A 24 -24.53 -19.58 -2.98
N GLY A 25 -24.22 -20.88 -2.89
CA GLY A 25 -22.85 -21.38 -2.83
C GLY A 25 -22.03 -21.02 -4.08
N LEU A 26 -22.63 -21.17 -5.27
CA LEU A 26 -22.00 -20.79 -6.53
C LEU A 26 -21.68 -19.29 -6.57
N LEU A 27 -22.66 -18.43 -6.27
CA LEU A 27 -22.47 -16.98 -6.29
C LEU A 27 -21.45 -16.52 -5.23
N ALA A 28 -21.50 -17.09 -4.02
CA ALA A 28 -20.57 -16.78 -2.95
C ALA A 28 -19.11 -17.11 -3.33
N SER A 29 -18.88 -18.22 -4.06
CA SER A 29 -17.53 -18.60 -4.50
C SER A 29 -16.91 -17.57 -5.45
N ILE A 30 -17.70 -17.02 -6.38
CA ILE A 30 -17.24 -16.01 -7.35
C ILE A 30 -16.92 -14.69 -6.65
N VAL A 31 -17.77 -14.28 -5.69
CA VAL A 31 -17.59 -13.06 -4.91
C VAL A 31 -16.32 -13.10 -4.04
N LEU A 32 -15.98 -14.27 -3.49
CA LEU A 32 -14.78 -14.39 -2.66
C LEU A 32 -13.49 -14.13 -3.44
N VAL A 33 -13.38 -14.65 -4.66
CA VAL A 33 -12.19 -14.45 -5.51
C VAL A 33 -12.05 -12.97 -5.90
N SER A 34 -13.15 -12.31 -6.27
CA SER A 34 -13.11 -10.89 -6.65
C SER A 34 -12.77 -9.98 -5.48
N LEU A 35 -13.23 -10.30 -4.26
CA LEU A 35 -12.93 -9.53 -3.05
C LEU A 35 -11.43 -9.53 -2.69
N ASN A 36 -10.75 -10.67 -2.88
CA ASN A 36 -9.30 -10.76 -2.61
C ASN A 36 -8.50 -9.83 -3.53
N SER A 37 -8.85 -9.78 -4.81
CA SER A 37 -8.24 -8.84 -5.77
C SER A 37 -8.55 -7.37 -5.42
N ALA A 38 -9.80 -7.06 -5.04
CA ALA A 38 -10.19 -5.72 -4.65
C ALA A 38 -9.43 -5.23 -3.40
N ARG A 39 -9.23 -6.09 -2.40
CA ARG A 39 -8.44 -5.77 -1.20
C ARG A 39 -6.98 -5.49 -1.52
N ALA A 40 -6.38 -6.25 -2.44
CA ALA A 40 -5.01 -5.99 -2.91
C ALA A 40 -4.90 -4.60 -3.54
N LYS A 41 -5.79 -4.28 -4.50
CA LYS A 41 -5.83 -2.96 -5.15
C LYS A 41 -6.04 -1.81 -4.18
N ALA A 42 -6.88 -2.00 -3.15
CA ALA A 42 -7.10 -0.99 -2.12
C ALA A 42 -5.84 -0.72 -1.27
N ARG A 43 -5.03 -1.75 -0.99
CA ARG A 43 -3.73 -1.57 -0.31
C ARG A 43 -2.73 -0.83 -1.19
N ASP A 44 -2.68 -1.12 -2.49
CA ASP A 44 -1.81 -0.40 -3.43
C ASP A 44 -2.20 1.08 -3.51
N ALA A 45 -3.49 1.37 -3.65
CA ALA A 45 -4.00 2.75 -3.64
C ALA A 45 -3.65 3.48 -2.34
N ARG A 46 -3.69 2.76 -1.20
CA ARG A 46 -3.29 3.31 0.09
C ARG A 46 -1.81 3.64 0.14
N ARG A 47 -0.93 2.73 -0.31
CA ARG A 47 0.53 2.96 -0.34
C ARG A 47 0.89 4.18 -1.17
N VAL A 48 0.29 4.30 -2.35
CA VAL A 48 0.45 5.46 -3.23
C VAL A 48 0.05 6.74 -2.50
N ALA A 49 -1.12 6.75 -1.86
CA ALA A 49 -1.60 7.91 -1.13
C ALA A 49 -0.66 8.28 0.04
N ASP A 50 -0.15 7.28 0.77
CA ASP A 50 0.80 7.46 1.86
C ASP A 50 2.12 8.07 1.36
N LEU A 51 2.66 7.61 0.22
CA LEU A 51 3.85 8.19 -0.42
C LEU A 51 3.63 9.68 -0.77
N TYR A 52 2.49 10.01 -1.37
CA TYR A 52 2.17 11.42 -1.69
C TYR A 52 2.02 12.30 -0.45
N GLN A 53 1.46 11.77 0.64
CA GLN A 53 1.36 12.50 1.90
C GLN A 53 2.74 12.82 2.49
N ILE A 54 3.66 11.85 2.43
CA ILE A 54 5.04 12.05 2.89
C ILE A 54 5.75 13.07 2.00
N VAL A 55 5.61 12.97 0.66
CA VAL A 55 6.19 13.93 -0.29
C VAL A 55 5.71 15.34 0.01
N LEU A 56 4.40 15.56 0.17
CA LEU A 56 3.86 16.87 0.51
C LEU A 56 4.47 17.43 1.80
N ALA A 57 4.61 16.58 2.83
CA ALA A 57 5.24 17.00 4.09
C ALA A 57 6.73 17.36 3.90
N LEU A 58 7.46 16.62 3.05
CA LEU A 58 8.86 16.89 2.73
C LEU A 58 9.03 18.21 1.99
N GLU A 59 8.15 18.51 1.02
CA GLU A 59 8.17 19.79 0.31
C GLU A 59 7.90 20.96 1.27
N LEU A 60 6.91 20.84 2.18
CA LEU A 60 6.65 21.85 3.21
C LEU A 60 7.83 22.04 4.18
N TYR A 61 8.52 20.95 4.51
CA TYR A 61 9.75 21.01 5.30
C TYR A 61 10.85 21.76 4.54
N TYR A 62 11.02 21.48 3.25
CA TYR A 62 12.00 22.16 2.40
C TYR A 62 11.71 23.65 2.27
N ASP A 63 10.45 24.03 2.07
CA ASP A 63 10.02 25.44 1.97
C ASP A 63 10.38 26.27 3.22
N THR A 64 10.41 25.62 4.38
CA THR A 64 10.68 26.28 5.66
C THR A 64 12.14 26.22 6.09
N ASN A 65 12.86 25.13 5.77
CA ASN A 65 14.22 24.88 6.24
C ASN A 65 15.29 24.97 5.13
N GLY A 66 14.88 25.11 3.86
CA GLY A 66 15.77 25.19 2.69
C GLY A 66 16.53 23.90 2.37
N THR A 67 16.25 22.81 3.07
CA THR A 67 16.90 21.50 2.93
C THR A 67 15.89 20.40 3.24
N TYR A 68 16.09 19.21 2.67
CA TYR A 68 15.34 18.04 3.11
C TYR A 68 15.91 17.50 4.43
N PRO A 69 15.09 16.87 5.28
CA PRO A 69 15.60 16.20 6.47
C PRO A 69 16.68 15.20 6.08
N ASN A 70 17.92 15.44 6.51
CA ASN A 70 19.01 14.48 6.35
C ASN A 70 19.42 13.91 7.71
N PRO A 71 18.72 12.87 8.16
CA PRO A 71 19.04 12.24 9.43
C PRO A 71 20.19 11.21 9.33
N GLY A 72 20.92 11.14 8.20
CA GLY A 72 22.08 10.26 8.01
C GLY A 72 21.72 8.92 7.38
N TRP A 73 22.19 7.80 7.95
CA TRP A 73 22.02 6.48 7.35
C TRP A 73 20.57 5.98 7.39
N GLY A 74 19.93 5.91 6.20
CA GLY A 74 18.76 5.11 5.83
C GLY A 74 17.65 4.93 6.88
N TRP A 75 16.54 5.64 6.71
CA TRP A 75 15.46 5.67 7.68
C TRP A 75 14.30 4.83 7.20
N ARG A 76 13.69 4.11 8.13
CA ARG A 76 12.60 3.19 7.81
C ARG A 76 11.48 3.32 8.82
N SER A 77 10.25 3.27 8.33
CA SER A 77 9.13 3.03 9.22
C SER A 77 9.24 1.64 9.84
N GLU A 78 8.44 1.38 10.87
CA GLU A 78 8.42 0.09 11.55
C GLU A 78 8.30 -1.07 10.54
N CYS A 79 9.34 -1.90 10.44
CA CYS A 79 9.32 -3.13 9.66
C CYS A 79 9.26 -4.30 10.66
N PRO A 80 8.26 -5.21 10.60
CA PRO A 80 8.09 -6.27 11.59
C PRO A 80 9.30 -7.17 11.77
N SER A 81 10.05 -7.46 10.70
CA SER A 81 11.22 -8.32 10.74
C SER A 81 12.56 -7.58 10.92
N TRP A 82 12.65 -6.30 10.58
CA TRP A 82 13.91 -5.55 10.59
C TRP A 82 13.97 -4.48 11.70
N GLY A 83 12.88 -4.31 12.46
CA GLY A 83 12.67 -3.14 13.31
C GLY A 83 12.52 -1.88 12.47
N GLY A 84 12.51 -0.74 13.12
CA GLY A 84 12.36 0.56 12.47
C GLY A 84 12.03 1.63 13.49
N PHE A 85 11.81 2.84 13.01
CA PHE A 85 11.37 3.93 13.87
C PHE A 85 9.86 3.90 14.02
N THR A 86 9.39 4.27 15.22
CA THR A 86 7.96 4.48 15.46
C THR A 86 7.46 5.67 14.63
N ALA A 87 6.15 5.75 14.41
CA ALA A 87 5.52 6.70 13.50
C ALA A 87 5.91 8.19 13.69
N ASN A 88 6.41 8.59 14.86
CA ASN A 88 6.82 9.98 15.13
C ASN A 88 8.33 10.24 14.98
N ASN A 89 9.11 9.20 14.69
CA ASN A 89 10.58 9.27 14.69
C ASN A 89 11.18 8.75 13.37
N VAL A 90 10.36 8.43 12.36
CA VAL A 90 10.85 7.93 11.07
C VAL A 90 11.67 8.97 10.33
N ILE A 91 11.20 10.22 10.30
CA ILE A 91 11.94 11.33 9.74
C ILE A 91 11.95 12.44 10.81
N PRO A 92 13.07 12.64 11.52
CA PRO A 92 13.17 13.64 12.57
C PRO A 92 12.79 15.03 12.04
N GLY A 93 11.92 15.73 12.77
CA GLY A 93 11.44 17.07 12.41
C GLY A 93 10.27 17.10 11.43
N LEU A 94 10.01 16.02 10.69
CA LEU A 94 8.85 15.91 9.79
C LEU A 94 7.55 15.67 10.55
N THR A 95 7.60 14.75 11.52
CA THR A 95 6.49 14.45 12.44
C THR A 95 6.80 15.04 13.82
N PRO A 96 5.83 15.67 14.51
CA PRO A 96 4.44 15.94 14.08
C PRO A 96 4.27 17.26 13.30
N ASN A 97 5.34 17.99 12.99
CA ASN A 97 5.26 19.39 12.54
C ASN A 97 4.62 19.58 11.15
N TYR A 98 4.88 18.68 10.21
CA TYR A 98 4.42 18.77 8.82
C TYR A 98 3.45 17.65 8.44
N MET A 99 3.38 16.60 9.27
CA MET A 99 2.36 15.55 9.17
C MET A 99 2.07 14.97 10.56
N GLY A 100 0.83 14.56 10.81
CA GLY A 100 0.39 14.13 12.15
C GLY A 100 1.03 12.82 12.65
N SER A 101 1.30 11.88 11.74
CA SER A 101 1.99 10.62 12.05
C SER A 101 2.52 10.00 10.76
N PHE A 102 3.70 9.38 10.80
CA PHE A 102 4.24 8.68 9.64
C PHE A 102 3.42 7.40 9.37
N PRO A 103 3.02 7.13 8.11
CA PRO A 103 2.18 5.98 7.78
C PRO A 103 2.95 4.64 7.90
N SER A 104 2.20 3.58 8.17
CA SER A 104 2.69 2.19 8.15
C SER A 104 2.10 1.45 6.95
N ASP A 105 2.85 0.52 6.37
CA ASP A 105 2.36 -0.27 5.23
C ASP A 105 1.07 -1.03 5.63
N PRO A 106 0.01 -1.03 4.80
CA PRO A 106 -1.26 -1.67 5.14
C PRO A 106 -1.20 -3.20 5.26
N ALA A 107 -0.12 -3.84 4.82
CA ALA A 107 0.13 -5.28 4.96
C ALA A 107 1.15 -5.62 6.07
N MET A 108 1.60 -4.63 6.86
CA MET A 108 2.59 -4.78 7.93
C MET A 108 2.23 -5.86 8.98
N ASN A 109 0.94 -6.17 9.17
CA ASN A 109 0.49 -7.19 10.14
C ASN A 109 0.79 -8.66 9.74
N LYS A 110 1.50 -8.92 8.63
CA LYS A 110 1.97 -10.27 8.32
C LYS A 110 3.25 -10.56 9.13
N SER A 111 3.20 -11.55 10.02
CA SER A 111 4.37 -12.04 10.77
C SER A 111 5.53 -12.33 9.80
N ASN A 112 6.73 -11.84 10.12
CA ASN A 112 7.94 -11.91 9.30
C ASN A 112 7.92 -11.11 7.99
N SER A 113 7.05 -10.10 7.85
CA SER A 113 7.15 -9.19 6.72
C SER A 113 8.26 -8.15 6.89
N THR A 114 8.86 -7.74 5.77
CA THR A 114 9.77 -6.58 5.69
C THR A 114 9.07 -5.39 5.04
N TYR A 115 7.73 -5.34 5.09
CA TYR A 115 6.96 -4.28 4.43
C TYR A 115 7.01 -3.01 5.27
N CYS A 116 7.60 -1.97 4.70
CA CYS A 116 7.76 -0.68 5.35
C CYS A 116 8.17 0.38 4.34
N TYR A 117 8.13 1.65 4.72
CA TYR A 117 8.61 2.73 3.90
C TYR A 117 10.07 3.04 4.25
N LEU A 118 10.89 3.28 3.23
CA LEU A 118 12.28 3.68 3.35
C LEU A 118 12.44 5.11 2.87
N TYR A 119 13.21 5.90 3.62
CA TYR A 119 13.56 7.27 3.31
C TYR A 119 15.07 7.45 3.36
N LEU A 120 15.62 8.02 2.29
CA LEU A 120 17.03 8.39 2.17
C LEU A 120 17.12 9.84 1.72
N SER A 121 18.03 10.62 2.32
CA SER A 121 18.30 11.99 1.90
C SER A 121 19.77 12.34 2.09
N ASN A 122 20.29 13.21 1.22
CA ASN A 122 21.57 13.89 1.40
C ASN A 122 21.40 15.37 1.83
N GLY A 123 20.16 15.83 2.04
CA GLY A 123 19.80 17.21 2.38
C GLY A 123 19.42 18.08 1.17
N THR A 124 19.83 17.73 -0.04
CA THR A 124 19.41 18.38 -1.30
C THR A 124 18.39 17.57 -2.06
N ASP A 125 18.49 16.25 -1.95
CA ASP A 125 17.71 15.28 -2.67
C ASP A 125 17.20 14.20 -1.71
N TYR A 126 16.13 13.51 -2.11
CA TYR A 126 15.56 12.41 -1.35
C TYR A 126 15.11 11.25 -2.25
N ALA A 127 15.06 10.07 -1.67
CA ALA A 127 14.39 8.89 -2.20
C ALA A 127 13.49 8.29 -1.13
N LEU A 128 12.24 8.01 -1.51
CA LEU A 128 11.21 7.40 -0.70
C LEU A 128 10.72 6.14 -1.40
N LEU A 129 10.71 5.00 -0.71
CA LEU A 129 10.36 3.70 -1.29
C LEU A 129 9.38 2.94 -0.40
N ASP A 130 8.47 2.19 -1.02
CA ASP A 130 7.73 1.10 -0.36
C ASP A 130 8.55 -0.20 -0.49
N HIS A 131 9.15 -0.63 0.61
CA HIS A 131 10.04 -1.78 0.62
C HIS A 131 9.28 -3.11 0.65
N ASN A 132 9.54 -3.95 -0.35
CA ASN A 132 9.11 -5.34 -0.42
C ASN A 132 7.58 -5.55 -0.39
N GLY A 133 6.78 -4.54 -0.76
CA GLY A 133 5.31 -4.61 -0.77
C GLY A 133 4.78 -5.90 -1.42
N PRO A 134 3.83 -6.64 -0.80
CA PRO A 134 3.39 -7.96 -1.29
C PRO A 134 2.49 -7.93 -2.51
N GLU A 135 1.86 -6.80 -2.78
CA GLU A 135 0.94 -6.63 -3.89
C GLU A 135 1.54 -5.62 -4.84
N ILE A 136 2.02 -6.09 -5.98
CA ILE A 136 2.70 -5.23 -6.92
C ILE A 136 2.11 -5.41 -8.32
N ASN A 137 0.99 -4.74 -8.53
CA ASN A 137 0.36 -4.60 -9.85
C ASN A 137 0.81 -3.28 -10.49
N TYR A 138 1.97 -3.33 -11.14
CA TYR A 138 2.70 -2.21 -11.73
C TYR A 138 2.12 -1.64 -13.03
N SER A 139 0.83 -1.82 -13.35
CA SER A 139 0.31 -1.46 -14.67
C SER A 139 -0.43 -0.12 -14.74
N SER A 140 -0.67 0.55 -13.61
CA SER A 140 -1.57 1.72 -13.55
C SER A 140 -0.94 3.06 -13.17
N GLN A 141 0.28 3.12 -12.64
CA GLN A 141 0.89 4.38 -12.16
C GLN A 141 2.40 4.49 -12.44
N THR A 142 2.76 4.65 -13.70
CA THR A 142 4.17 4.67 -14.18
C THR A 142 5.05 5.76 -13.55
N THR A 143 4.46 6.77 -12.90
CA THR A 143 5.19 7.91 -12.31
C THR A 143 5.77 7.64 -10.92
N LEU A 144 5.37 6.55 -10.25
CA LEU A 144 5.82 6.21 -8.88
C LEU A 144 6.51 4.85 -8.80
N MET A 145 6.97 4.32 -9.93
CA MET A 145 7.62 3.02 -9.98
C MET A 145 9.12 3.17 -9.75
N ASP A 146 9.74 2.17 -9.12
CA ASP A 146 11.19 1.99 -9.14
C ASP A 146 11.57 1.03 -10.27
N PRO A 147 12.00 1.50 -11.45
CA PRO A 147 12.63 0.65 -12.44
C PRO A 147 13.92 0.06 -11.87
N THR A 148 14.23 -1.20 -12.19
CA THR A 148 15.59 -1.74 -11.99
C THR A 148 16.66 -0.75 -12.46
N ARG A 149 17.64 -0.50 -11.58
CA ARG A 149 18.87 0.24 -11.88
C ARG A 149 19.46 -0.26 -13.20
N ASP A 150 19.90 0.65 -14.04
CA ASP A 150 20.47 0.40 -15.37
C ASP A 150 21.70 -0.55 -15.40
N GLY A 151 22.23 -0.96 -14.25
CA GLY A 151 23.44 -1.79 -14.14
C GLY A 151 24.69 -1.10 -14.71
N GLY A 152 24.58 0.17 -15.11
CA GLY A 152 25.66 0.97 -15.64
C GLY A 152 26.48 1.61 -14.53
N SER A 153 27.63 2.19 -14.88
CA SER A 153 28.52 2.86 -13.93
C SER A 153 27.89 4.04 -13.17
N ASN A 154 26.71 4.51 -13.59
CA ASN A 154 25.95 5.58 -12.95
C ASN A 154 24.80 5.08 -12.05
N GLY A 155 24.42 3.79 -12.12
CA GLY A 155 23.42 3.16 -11.25
C GLY A 155 22.06 3.87 -11.22
N CYS A 156 21.70 4.56 -12.30
CA CYS A 156 20.52 5.41 -12.36
C CYS A 156 19.30 4.66 -12.89
N ILE A 157 18.12 5.15 -12.53
CA ILE A 157 16.85 4.61 -13.00
C ILE A 157 16.64 4.96 -14.48
N VAL A 158 16.38 3.95 -15.31
CA VAL A 158 15.82 4.10 -16.67
C VAL A 158 14.39 3.59 -16.70
N ASP A 159 13.46 4.38 -17.23
CA ASP A 159 12.06 3.96 -17.39
C ASP A 159 11.96 2.66 -18.20
N GLY A 160 11.27 1.65 -17.66
CA GLY A 160 10.89 0.43 -18.40
C GLY A 160 11.61 -0.87 -18.04
N SER A 161 12.22 -0.98 -16.87
CA SER A 161 12.89 -2.21 -16.40
C SER A 161 12.14 -2.87 -15.23
N SER A 162 12.32 -4.17 -15.00
CA SER A 162 11.56 -5.01 -14.07
C SER A 162 11.44 -4.41 -12.66
N PHE A 163 10.21 -4.28 -12.16
CA PHE A 163 9.89 -3.48 -10.97
C PHE A 163 9.94 -4.31 -9.68
N TRP A 164 10.36 -3.70 -8.56
CA TRP A 164 10.46 -4.37 -7.25
C TRP A 164 9.88 -3.57 -6.07
N SER A 165 9.57 -2.27 -6.25
CA SER A 165 8.95 -1.40 -5.25
C SER A 165 8.28 -0.16 -5.86
N TRP A 166 7.38 0.49 -5.11
CA TRP A 166 6.97 1.87 -5.41
C TRP A 166 8.06 2.83 -4.92
N LYS A 167 8.45 3.82 -5.73
CA LYS A 167 9.46 4.83 -5.38
C LYS A 167 9.05 6.22 -5.83
N VAL A 168 9.31 7.20 -4.98
CA VAL A 168 9.26 8.63 -5.29
C VAL A 168 10.59 9.23 -4.90
N SER A 169 11.14 10.11 -5.75
CA SER A 169 12.42 10.76 -5.46
C SER A 169 12.46 12.14 -6.06
N SER A 170 13.27 13.02 -5.46
CA SER A 170 13.66 14.27 -6.09
C SER A 170 14.51 13.99 -7.35
N PRO A 171 14.71 14.98 -8.23
CA PRO A 171 15.49 14.78 -9.46
C PRO A 171 16.88 14.17 -9.26
N GLY A 172 17.62 14.57 -8.22
CA GLY A 172 18.95 14.01 -7.91
C GLY A 172 18.91 12.71 -7.08
N GLY A 173 17.79 12.40 -6.42
CA GLY A 173 17.61 11.17 -5.63
C GLY A 173 17.25 9.93 -6.45
N ARG A 174 17.03 10.09 -7.77
CA ARG A 174 16.61 9.00 -8.66
C ARG A 174 17.59 7.83 -8.66
N CYS A 175 18.89 8.08 -8.50
CA CYS A 175 19.94 7.07 -8.63
C CYS A 175 20.35 6.38 -7.32
N TRP A 176 19.63 6.59 -6.21
CA TRP A 176 19.90 5.95 -4.91
C TRP A 176 19.19 4.62 -4.72
#